data_AF-A0AAE5GUE7-F1
#
_entry.id   AF-A0AAE5GUE7-F1
#
_cell.length_a   1.000
_cell.length_b   1.000
_cell.length_c   1.000
_cell.angle_alpha   90.00
_cell.angle_beta   90.00
_cell.angle_gamma   90.00
#
_symmetry.space_group_name_H-M   'P 1'
#
loop_
_entity.id
_entity.type
_entity.pdbx_description
1 polymer ?
#
loop_
_entity_poly.entity_id
_entity_poly.type
_entity_poly.pdbx_seq_one_letter_code
_entity_poly.pdbx_strand_id
1 'polypeptide(L)'
;MSDRRFTRRERPFAAMHRERWQSLLRDPSKHVYLLSDSGKTTQRQFLRDIAMVMDYLVSELEFRTRKVGVATQRGFLLRTWANVAEGTGLPVWRVKQCVSFAKQRGWLTSTQPRHNENGQWYGLASIKRISERYFTDLGLRGAFHKAKTAASETIKQMAIRTGVHVRYLLTPITLLRKFARRHDQSPLKR
;
A
#
# COMPACT_ATOMS: atom_id res chain seq x y z
N MET A 1 -10.63 -5.79 -28.98
CA MET A 1 -10.84 -6.26 -27.59
C MET A 1 -11.27 -5.06 -26.78
N SER A 2 -12.48 -5.03 -26.20
CA SER A 2 -12.92 -3.86 -25.42
C SER A 2 -12.00 -3.67 -24.23
N ASP A 3 -11.52 -2.45 -24.03
CA ASP A 3 -10.58 -2.10 -22.97
C ASP A 3 -11.32 -2.11 -21.62
N ARG A 4 -11.50 -3.30 -21.03
CA ARG A 4 -12.26 -3.47 -19.79
C ARG A 4 -11.55 -2.73 -18.67
N ARG A 5 -12.15 -1.64 -18.20
CA ARG A 5 -11.63 -0.83 -17.11
C ARG A 5 -11.94 -1.49 -15.76
N PHE A 6 -10.99 -2.26 -15.24
CA PHE A 6 -11.12 -2.89 -13.92
C PHE A 6 -11.15 -1.84 -12.80
N THR A 7 -12.03 -2.03 -11.80
CA THR A 7 -11.85 -1.36 -10.51
C THR A 7 -10.57 -1.88 -9.84
N ARG A 8 -10.06 -1.17 -8.82
CA ARG A 8 -8.77 -1.55 -8.21
C ARG A 8 -8.79 -2.94 -7.57
N ARG A 9 -9.92 -3.33 -6.98
CA ARG A 9 -10.14 -4.65 -6.37
C ARG A 9 -10.26 -5.79 -7.39
N GLU A 10 -10.66 -5.45 -8.61
CA GLU A 10 -10.86 -6.39 -9.72
C GLU A 10 -9.61 -6.54 -10.61
N ARG A 11 -8.52 -5.83 -10.30
CA ARG A 11 -7.27 -5.99 -11.04
C ARG A 11 -6.83 -7.45 -11.00
N PRO A 12 -6.34 -8.03 -12.11
CA PRO A 12 -5.97 -9.45 -12.17
C PRO A 12 -5.03 -9.90 -11.04
N PHE A 13 -4.05 -9.06 -10.68
CA PHE A 13 -3.14 -9.35 -9.57
C PHE A 13 -3.84 -9.39 -8.20
N ALA A 14 -4.81 -8.51 -7.95
CA ALA A 14 -5.56 -8.51 -6.70
C ALA A 14 -6.48 -9.73 -6.59
N ALA A 15 -7.08 -10.17 -7.70
CA ALA A 15 -7.86 -11.42 -7.74
C ALA A 15 -6.99 -12.66 -7.43
N MET A 16 -5.86 -12.80 -8.13
CA MET A 16 -4.89 -13.87 -7.89
C MET A 16 -4.36 -13.86 -6.44
N HIS A 17 -4.13 -12.68 -5.88
CA HIS A 17 -3.72 -12.51 -4.50
C HIS A 17 -4.76 -13.02 -3.49
N ARG A 18 -6.05 -12.73 -3.72
CA ARG A 18 -7.15 -13.26 -2.91
C ARG A 18 -7.25 -14.78 -2.98
N GLU A 19 -7.18 -15.35 -4.18
CA GLU A 19 -7.17 -16.79 -4.39
C GLU A 19 -6.01 -17.45 -3.66
N ARG A 20 -4.83 -16.82 -3.69
CA ARG A 20 -3.67 -17.32 -2.96
C ARG A 20 -3.92 -17.37 -1.46
N TRP A 21 -4.50 -16.33 -0.87
CA TRP A 21 -4.89 -16.36 0.56
C TRP A 21 -5.90 -17.45 0.87
N GLN A 22 -6.90 -17.65 0.02
CA GLN A 22 -7.88 -18.74 0.20
C GLN A 22 -7.20 -20.11 0.21
N SER A 23 -6.21 -20.33 -0.67
CA SER A 23 -5.39 -21.55 -0.67
C SER A 23 -4.57 -21.70 0.62
N LEU A 24 -3.89 -20.64 1.05
CA LEU A 24 -3.04 -20.66 2.26
C LEU A 24 -3.86 -20.95 3.53
N LEU A 25 -5.09 -20.45 3.60
CA LEU A 25 -5.95 -20.62 4.78
C LEU A 25 -6.50 -22.04 4.96
N ARG A 26 -6.39 -22.91 3.94
CA ARG A 26 -6.76 -24.33 4.05
C ARG A 26 -5.82 -25.07 4.99
N ASP A 27 -4.51 -24.82 4.86
CA ASP A 27 -3.47 -25.46 5.67
C ASP A 27 -2.34 -24.47 6.01
N PRO A 28 -2.62 -23.48 6.89
CA PRO A 28 -1.69 -22.39 7.16
C PRO A 28 -0.41 -22.86 7.85
N SER A 29 -0.45 -23.96 8.59
CA SER A 29 0.68 -24.53 9.35
C SER A 29 1.81 -25.04 8.46
N LYS A 30 1.54 -25.35 7.18
CA LYS A 30 2.60 -25.70 6.21
C LYS A 30 3.49 -24.54 5.80
N HIS A 31 3.10 -23.31 6.16
CA HIS A 31 3.79 -22.11 5.74
C HIS A 31 4.48 -21.47 6.94
N VAL A 32 5.81 -21.58 7.01
CA VAL A 32 6.62 -21.05 8.12
C VAL A 32 6.31 -19.56 8.39
N TYR A 33 6.11 -18.76 7.35
CA TYR A 33 5.77 -17.34 7.48
C TYR A 33 4.35 -17.08 8.02
N LEU A 34 3.51 -18.09 8.22
CA LEU A 34 2.19 -17.98 8.87
C LEU A 34 2.19 -18.50 10.31
N LEU A 35 3.27 -19.13 10.77
CA LEU A 35 3.41 -19.57 12.15
C LEU A 35 3.63 -18.39 13.08
N SER A 36 3.38 -18.57 14.38
CA SER A 36 3.76 -17.62 15.42
C SER A 36 5.28 -17.51 15.53
N ASP A 37 5.77 -16.52 16.27
CA ASP A 37 7.21 -16.34 16.51
C ASP A 37 7.83 -17.55 17.24
N SER A 38 7.02 -18.32 17.97
CA SER A 38 7.40 -19.59 18.61
C SER A 38 7.26 -20.83 17.71
N GLY A 39 6.96 -20.65 16.42
CA GLY A 39 6.77 -21.74 15.47
C GLY A 39 5.45 -22.51 15.62
N LYS A 40 4.54 -22.05 16.49
CA LYS A 40 3.22 -22.68 16.68
C LYS A 40 2.24 -22.18 15.62
N THR A 41 1.17 -22.95 15.39
CA THR A 41 0.11 -22.56 14.47
C THR A 41 -0.57 -21.26 14.93
N THR A 42 -0.57 -20.24 14.07
CA THR A 42 -1.36 -19.01 14.29
C THR A 42 -2.84 -19.32 14.16
N GLN A 43 -3.67 -18.73 15.04
CA GLN A 43 -5.12 -18.91 15.01
C GLN A 43 -5.70 -18.59 13.62
N ARG A 44 -6.45 -19.53 13.04
CA ARG A 44 -7.02 -19.41 11.68
C ARG A 44 -7.89 -18.16 11.51
N GLN A 45 -8.69 -17.79 12.52
CA GLN A 45 -9.51 -16.58 12.45
C GLN A 45 -8.64 -15.31 12.35
N PHE A 46 -7.54 -15.24 13.09
CA PHE A 46 -6.63 -14.11 12.98
C PHE A 46 -5.95 -14.06 11.60
N LEU A 47 -5.60 -15.21 11.04
CA LEU A 47 -5.08 -15.29 9.66
C LEU A 47 -6.10 -14.83 8.61
N ARG A 48 -7.41 -15.07 8.82
CA ARG A 48 -8.46 -14.51 7.95
C ARG A 48 -8.50 -12.99 8.02
N ASP A 49 -8.42 -12.43 9.23
CA ASP A 49 -8.39 -10.97 9.42
C ASP A 49 -7.14 -10.36 8.76
N ILE A 50 -5.99 -11.02 8.87
CA ILE A 50 -4.75 -10.64 8.15
C ILE A 50 -4.94 -10.70 6.64
N ALA A 51 -5.57 -11.76 6.12
CA ALA A 51 -5.85 -11.91 4.69
C ALA A 51 -6.74 -10.76 4.18
N MET A 52 -7.79 -10.40 4.93
CA MET A 52 -8.67 -9.27 4.60
C MET A 52 -7.92 -7.93 4.58
N VAL A 53 -7.11 -7.67 5.60
CA VAL A 53 -6.29 -6.44 5.66
C VAL A 53 -5.31 -6.40 4.48
N MET A 54 -4.59 -7.49 4.22
CA MET A 54 -3.62 -7.52 3.12
C MET A 54 -4.28 -7.45 1.75
N ASP A 55 -5.47 -8.04 1.55
CA ASP A 55 -6.26 -7.90 0.32
C ASP A 55 -6.64 -6.44 0.08
N TYR A 56 -7.13 -5.74 1.10
CA TYR A 56 -7.43 -4.31 0.98
C TYR A 56 -6.17 -3.51 0.59
N LEU A 57 -5.03 -3.77 1.25
CA LEU A 57 -3.79 -3.05 0.97
C LEU A 57 -3.27 -3.34 -0.45
N VAL A 58 -3.40 -4.57 -0.96
CA VAL A 58 -3.00 -4.96 -2.32
C VAL A 58 -3.97 -4.37 -3.37
N SER A 59 -5.27 -4.36 -3.09
CA SER A 59 -6.28 -3.72 -3.93
C SER A 59 -5.98 -2.23 -4.09
N GLU A 60 -5.65 -1.54 -3.00
CA GLU A 60 -5.29 -0.13 -3.01
C GLU A 60 -3.82 0.15 -3.37
N LEU A 61 -3.05 -0.86 -3.78
CA LEU A 61 -1.62 -0.72 -4.06
C LEU A 61 -1.38 0.00 -5.39
N GLU A 62 -0.44 0.94 -5.40
CA GLU A 62 0.22 1.41 -6.61
C GLU A 62 1.48 0.57 -6.82
N PHE A 63 1.46 -0.34 -7.79
CA PHE A 63 2.46 -1.41 -7.90
C PHE A 63 3.88 -0.92 -8.18
N ARG A 64 4.06 0.21 -8.90
CA ARG A 64 5.39 0.75 -9.22
C ARG A 64 6.15 1.12 -7.95
N THR A 65 5.50 1.83 -7.04
CA THR A 65 6.12 2.33 -5.81
C THR A 65 5.81 1.49 -4.58
N ARG A 66 4.88 0.53 -4.72
CA ARG A 66 4.33 -0.31 -3.65
C ARG A 66 3.66 0.47 -2.53
N LYS A 67 3.31 1.74 -2.77
CA LYS A 67 2.59 2.56 -1.81
C LYS A 67 1.10 2.23 -1.85
N VAL A 68 0.47 2.22 -0.69
CA VAL A 68 -0.98 2.02 -0.57
C VAL A 68 -1.67 3.37 -0.73
N GLY A 69 -2.42 3.52 -1.81
CA GLY A 69 -3.06 4.77 -2.20
C GLY A 69 -3.23 4.96 -3.70
N VAL A 70 -3.61 6.18 -4.08
CA VAL A 70 -4.03 6.51 -5.44
C VAL A 70 -3.24 7.70 -5.95
N ALA A 71 -2.64 7.57 -7.14
CA ALA A 71 -2.08 8.71 -7.85
C ALA A 71 -3.21 9.58 -8.41
N THR A 72 -3.11 10.88 -8.19
CA THR A 72 -4.06 11.89 -8.68
C THR A 72 -3.28 13.02 -9.35
N GLN A 73 -3.95 13.88 -10.11
CA GLN A 73 -3.32 15.09 -10.68
C GLN A 73 -2.70 16.01 -9.63
N ARG A 74 -3.24 15.99 -8.39
CA ARG A 74 -2.76 16.79 -7.25
C ARG A 74 -1.64 16.11 -6.45
N GLY A 75 -1.20 14.92 -6.87
CA GLY A 75 -0.24 14.08 -6.16
C GLY A 75 -0.85 12.77 -5.65
N PHE A 76 -0.15 12.09 -4.75
CA PHE A 76 -0.51 10.77 -4.26
C PHE A 76 -1.37 10.84 -2.98
N LEU A 77 -2.60 10.34 -3.05
CA LEU A 77 -3.52 10.23 -1.92
C LEU A 77 -3.26 8.93 -1.16
N LEU A 78 -2.69 9.03 0.05
CA LEU A 78 -2.41 7.88 0.92
C LEU A 78 -3.69 7.35 1.57
N ARG A 79 -3.82 6.03 1.68
CA ARG A 79 -4.85 5.43 2.55
C ARG A 79 -4.43 5.48 4.01
N THR A 80 -5.35 5.87 4.89
CA THR A 80 -5.17 5.83 6.35
C THR A 80 -5.52 4.45 6.89
N TRP A 81 -5.20 4.18 8.16
CA TRP A 81 -5.67 2.95 8.82
C TRP A 81 -7.18 2.95 9.05
N ALA A 82 -7.81 4.12 9.15
CA ALA A 82 -9.26 4.24 9.20
C ALA A 82 -9.90 3.81 7.88
N ASN A 83 -9.31 4.18 6.73
CA ASN A 83 -9.79 3.67 5.44
C ASN A 83 -9.67 2.14 5.32
N VAL A 84 -8.61 1.55 5.89
CA VAL A 84 -8.44 0.08 5.91
C VAL A 84 -9.50 -0.57 6.80
N ALA A 85 -9.76 0.00 7.98
CA ALA A 85 -10.81 -0.48 8.89
C ALA A 85 -12.18 -0.44 8.21
N GLU A 86 -12.54 0.71 7.62
CA GLU A 86 -13.77 0.89 6.85
C GLU A 86 -13.88 -0.13 5.70
N GLY A 87 -12.84 -0.25 4.87
CA GLY A 87 -12.86 -1.15 3.73
C GLY A 87 -12.80 -2.65 4.06
N THR A 88 -12.47 -3.02 5.30
CA THR A 88 -12.47 -4.41 5.77
C THR A 88 -13.62 -4.74 6.71
N GLY A 89 -14.33 -3.73 7.24
CA GLY A 89 -15.30 -3.90 8.33
C GLY A 89 -14.65 -4.23 9.68
N LEU A 90 -13.32 -4.26 9.78
CA LEU A 90 -12.62 -4.55 11.04
C LEU A 90 -12.43 -3.28 11.87
N PRO A 91 -12.51 -3.34 13.21
CA PRO A 91 -12.19 -2.20 14.04
C PRO A 91 -10.70 -1.84 13.93
N VAL A 92 -10.37 -0.56 14.07
CA VAL A 92 -8.99 -0.05 13.86
C VAL A 92 -7.95 -0.77 14.73
N TRP A 93 -8.28 -1.18 15.95
CA TRP A 93 -7.36 -1.93 16.82
C TRP A 93 -7.01 -3.30 16.23
N ARG A 94 -7.97 -3.98 15.59
CA ARG A 94 -7.76 -5.29 14.94
C ARG A 94 -6.92 -5.15 13.68
N VAL A 95 -7.15 -4.09 12.90
CA VAL A 95 -6.29 -3.72 11.79
C VAL A 95 -4.84 -3.51 12.26
N LYS A 96 -4.63 -2.80 13.37
CA LYS A 96 -3.30 -2.58 13.94
C LYS A 96 -2.61 -3.89 14.36
N GLN A 97 -3.34 -4.85 14.94
CA GLN A 97 -2.81 -6.18 15.24
C GLN A 97 -2.35 -6.92 13.97
N CYS A 98 -3.19 -6.95 12.93
CA CYS A 98 -2.84 -7.57 11.64
C CYS A 98 -1.62 -6.89 10.99
N VAL A 99 -1.54 -5.56 11.08
CA VAL A 99 -0.40 -4.78 10.59
C VAL A 99 0.87 -5.10 11.39
N SER A 100 0.78 -5.31 12.70
CA SER A 100 1.92 -5.73 13.52
C SER A 100 2.48 -7.08 13.05
N PHE A 101 1.59 -8.05 12.85
CA PHE A 101 1.93 -9.37 12.31
C PHE A 101 2.64 -9.25 10.94
N ALA A 102 2.11 -8.43 10.03
CA ALA A 102 2.71 -8.21 8.71
C ALA A 102 4.08 -7.49 8.79
N LYS A 103 4.25 -6.54 9.73
CA LYS A 103 5.51 -5.84 9.96
C LYS A 103 6.61 -6.78 10.48
N GLN A 104 6.28 -7.64 11.44
CA GLN A 104 7.22 -8.64 12.00
C GLN A 104 7.78 -9.56 10.91
N ARG A 105 7.00 -9.84 9.86
CA ARG A 105 7.43 -10.64 8.69
C ARG A 105 8.14 -9.84 7.60
N GLY A 106 8.31 -8.54 7.80
CA GLY A 106 8.89 -7.65 6.80
C GLY A 106 8.00 -7.44 5.56
N TRP A 107 6.71 -7.78 5.63
CA TRP A 107 5.78 -7.66 4.51
C TRP A 107 5.36 -6.23 4.24
N LEU A 108 5.40 -5.38 5.27
CA LEU A 108 4.83 -4.04 5.24
C LEU A 108 5.69 -3.09 6.07
N THR A 109 5.88 -1.88 5.56
CA THR A 109 6.42 -0.75 6.31
C THR A 109 5.38 0.36 6.38
N SER A 110 5.40 1.15 7.45
CA SER A 110 4.53 2.32 7.61
C SER A 110 5.29 3.42 8.31
N THR A 111 5.74 4.41 7.56
CA THR A 111 6.49 5.57 8.10
C THR A 111 5.58 6.78 8.12
N GLN A 112 5.46 7.43 9.28
CA GLN A 112 4.68 8.66 9.41
C GLN A 112 5.57 9.87 9.18
N PRO A 113 5.34 10.67 8.12
CA PRO A 113 6.04 11.94 7.98
C PRO A 113 5.60 12.92 9.06
N ARG A 114 6.55 13.70 9.58
CA ARG A 114 6.31 14.78 10.54
C ARG A 114 6.46 16.13 9.86
N HIS A 115 5.60 17.07 10.21
CA HIS A 115 5.66 18.45 9.77
C HIS A 115 5.67 19.36 11.00
N ASN A 116 6.52 20.39 10.99
CA ASN A 116 6.44 21.48 11.94
C ASN A 116 5.94 22.71 11.16
N GLU A 117 4.90 23.35 11.68
CA GLU A 117 4.36 24.61 11.19
C GLU A 117 4.22 25.54 12.40
N ASN A 118 4.91 26.68 12.38
CA ASN A 118 4.91 27.68 13.45
C ASN A 118 5.21 27.12 14.86
N GLY A 119 6.14 26.17 14.96
CA GLY A 119 6.51 25.53 16.23
C GLY A 119 5.61 24.36 16.63
N GLN A 120 4.48 24.14 15.95
CA GLN A 120 3.56 23.03 16.22
C GLN A 120 3.84 21.82 15.33
N TRP A 121 3.92 20.63 15.94
CA TRP A 121 4.19 19.38 15.25
C TRP A 121 2.90 18.66 14.82
N TYR A 122 2.77 18.44 13.51
CA TYR A 122 1.66 17.73 12.89
C TYR A 122 2.11 16.37 12.34
N GLY A 123 1.36 15.33 12.69
CA GLY A 123 1.49 14.00 12.09
C GLY A 123 0.76 13.92 10.75
N LEU A 124 1.49 13.68 9.65
CA LEU A 124 0.86 13.47 8.35
C LEU A 124 0.39 12.02 8.20
N ALA A 125 -0.47 11.74 7.20
CA ALA A 125 -0.85 10.37 6.90
C ALA A 125 0.38 9.49 6.64
N SER A 126 0.44 8.32 7.29
CA SER A 126 1.61 7.44 7.15
C SER A 126 1.71 6.81 5.76
N ILE A 127 2.93 6.75 5.24
CA ILE A 127 3.24 6.11 3.97
C ILE A 127 3.38 4.61 4.22
N LYS A 128 2.41 3.85 3.74
CA LYS A 128 2.37 2.39 3.83
C LYS A 128 2.97 1.80 2.57
N ARG A 129 3.96 0.92 2.70
CA ARG A 129 4.56 0.22 1.56
C ARG A 129 4.61 -1.28 1.79
N ILE A 130 4.09 -2.04 0.83
CA ILE A 130 4.23 -3.50 0.81
C ILE A 130 5.61 -3.85 0.26
N SER A 131 6.33 -4.73 0.95
CA SER A 131 7.67 -5.18 0.54
C SER A 131 7.56 -6.26 -0.54
N GLU A 132 8.61 -6.40 -1.37
CA GLU A 132 8.65 -7.51 -2.34
C GLU A 132 8.71 -8.89 -1.67
N ARG A 133 9.29 -8.97 -0.45
CA ARG A 133 9.27 -10.17 0.40
C ARG A 133 7.87 -10.74 0.57
N TYR A 134 6.86 -9.88 0.73
CA TYR A 134 5.48 -10.34 0.86
C TYR A 134 5.04 -11.20 -0.33
N PHE A 135 5.33 -10.73 -1.54
CA PHE A 135 4.98 -11.45 -2.75
C PHE A 135 5.87 -12.67 -2.97
N THR A 136 7.12 -12.65 -2.51
CA THR A 136 8.00 -13.84 -2.51
C THR A 136 7.44 -14.93 -1.59
N ASP A 137 7.12 -14.60 -0.34
CA ASP A 137 6.59 -15.55 0.65
C ASP A 137 5.30 -16.20 0.13
N LEU A 138 4.42 -15.40 -0.48
CA LEU A 138 3.18 -15.89 -1.09
C LEU A 138 3.38 -16.64 -2.42
N GLY A 139 4.58 -16.66 -3.01
CA GLY A 139 4.83 -17.27 -4.33
C GLY A 139 4.25 -16.48 -5.50
N LEU A 140 4.02 -15.18 -5.33
CA LEU A 140 3.41 -14.26 -6.31
C LEU A 140 4.41 -13.28 -6.95
N ARG A 141 5.71 -13.42 -6.68
CA ARG A 141 6.74 -12.47 -7.14
C ARG A 141 6.72 -12.23 -8.67
N GLY A 142 6.60 -13.29 -9.46
CA GLY A 142 6.55 -13.17 -10.93
C GLY A 142 5.31 -12.38 -11.41
N ALA A 143 4.13 -12.70 -10.87
CA ALA A 143 2.90 -11.99 -11.17
C ALA A 143 2.96 -10.52 -10.72
N PHE A 144 3.56 -10.25 -9.56
CA PHE A 144 3.77 -8.89 -9.07
C PHE A 144 4.66 -8.08 -10.00
N HIS A 145 5.76 -8.64 -10.52
CA HIS A 145 6.62 -7.92 -11.46
C HIS A 145 5.89 -7.57 -12.76
N LYS A 146 5.06 -8.46 -13.30
CA LYS A 146 4.20 -8.15 -14.46
C LYS A 146 3.25 -6.98 -14.15
N ALA A 147 2.58 -7.01 -13.00
CA ALA A 147 1.69 -5.92 -12.55
C ALA A 147 2.44 -4.59 -12.34
N LYS A 148 3.68 -4.65 -11.82
CA LYS A 148 4.55 -3.49 -11.60
C LYS A 148 4.96 -2.82 -12.92
N THR A 149 5.29 -3.61 -13.95
CA THR A 149 5.59 -3.09 -15.30
C THR A 149 4.36 -2.41 -15.90
N ALA A 150 3.20 -3.07 -15.87
CA ALA A 150 1.95 -2.50 -16.38
C ALA A 150 1.55 -1.19 -15.65
N ALA A 151 1.73 -1.14 -14.32
CA ALA A 151 1.48 0.07 -13.55
C ALA A 151 2.46 1.20 -13.88
N SER A 152 3.71 0.85 -14.23
CA SER A 152 4.73 1.81 -14.64
C SER A 152 4.39 2.47 -15.96
N GLU A 153 3.82 1.74 -16.92
CA GLU A 153 3.30 2.32 -18.16
C GLU A 153 2.03 3.14 -17.90
N THR A 154 1.10 2.63 -17.08
CA THR A 154 -0.12 3.36 -16.72
C THR A 154 0.17 4.73 -16.11
N ILE A 155 1.16 4.83 -15.20
CA ILE A 155 1.50 6.11 -14.58
C ILE A 155 2.23 7.06 -15.55
N LYS A 156 2.99 6.54 -16.51
CA LYS A 156 3.58 7.36 -17.59
C LYS A 156 2.48 7.92 -18.50
N GLN A 157 1.51 7.09 -18.89
CA GLN A 157 0.36 7.55 -19.68
C GLN A 157 -0.47 8.58 -18.93
N MET A 158 -0.66 8.39 -17.61
CA MET A 158 -1.29 9.41 -16.77
C MET A 158 -0.51 10.72 -16.79
N ALA A 159 0.82 10.68 -16.65
CA ALA A 159 1.67 11.86 -16.69
C ALA A 159 1.57 12.63 -18.01
N ILE A 160 1.60 11.92 -19.14
CA ILE A 160 1.42 12.49 -20.48
C ILE A 160 0.05 13.17 -20.59
N ARG A 161 -1.03 12.43 -20.25
CA ARG A 161 -2.40 12.93 -20.36
C ARG A 161 -2.66 14.17 -19.49
N THR A 162 -2.03 14.26 -18.33
CA THR A 162 -2.28 15.37 -17.39
C THR A 162 -1.24 16.47 -17.45
N GLY A 163 -0.16 16.31 -18.22
CA GLY A 163 0.98 17.23 -18.22
C GLY A 163 1.75 17.29 -16.89
N VAL A 164 1.52 16.33 -15.98
CA VAL A 164 2.12 16.34 -14.63
C VAL A 164 3.22 15.30 -14.56
N HIS A 165 4.42 15.71 -14.16
CA HIS A 165 5.56 14.80 -14.07
C HIS A 165 5.29 13.62 -13.11
N VAL A 166 5.71 12.41 -13.51
CA VAL A 166 5.50 11.15 -12.75
C VAL A 166 5.91 11.27 -11.28
N ARG A 167 7.03 11.96 -11.00
CA ARG A 167 7.50 12.17 -9.61
C ARG A 167 6.44 12.88 -8.77
N TYR A 168 5.76 13.89 -9.33
CA TYR A 168 4.72 14.63 -8.64
C TYR A 168 3.48 13.76 -8.39
N LEU A 169 3.00 13.05 -9.41
CA LEU A 169 1.85 12.12 -9.29
C LEU A 169 2.04 11.09 -8.18
N LEU A 170 3.28 10.64 -7.99
CA LEU A 170 3.64 9.65 -6.98
C LEU A 170 4.03 10.29 -5.63
N THR A 171 4.24 11.59 -5.52
CA THR A 171 4.60 12.20 -4.23
C THR A 171 3.34 12.40 -3.38
N PRO A 172 3.32 11.96 -2.10
CA PRO A 172 2.18 12.21 -1.22
C PRO A 172 1.77 13.68 -1.21
N ILE A 173 0.46 13.95 -1.36
CA ILE A 173 -0.09 15.32 -1.42
C ILE A 173 0.35 16.15 -0.23
N THR A 174 0.39 15.54 0.95
CA THR A 174 0.84 16.17 2.20
C THR A 174 2.31 16.60 2.17
N LEU A 175 3.17 15.91 1.41
CA LEU A 175 4.57 16.29 1.24
C LEU A 175 4.75 17.36 0.15
N LEU A 176 3.91 17.35 -0.88
CA LEU A 176 3.95 18.37 -1.93
C LEU A 176 3.63 19.77 -1.39
N ARG A 177 2.64 19.89 -0.51
CA ARG A 177 2.31 21.15 0.18
C ARG A 177 3.50 21.71 0.98
N LYS A 178 4.27 20.82 1.61
CA LYS A 178 5.49 21.19 2.33
C LYS A 178 6.56 21.76 1.38
N PHE A 179 6.69 21.22 0.17
CA PHE A 179 7.67 21.73 -0.80
C PHE A 179 7.26 23.06 -1.41
N ALA A 180 5.98 23.25 -1.74
CA ALA A 180 5.48 24.53 -2.27
C ALA A 180 5.76 25.70 -1.32
N ARG A 181 5.41 25.55 -0.03
CA ARG A 181 5.67 26.59 0.99
C ARG A 181 7.15 26.93 1.18
N ARG A 182 8.05 25.95 1.04
CA ARG A 182 9.50 26.21 1.14
C ARG A 182 10.03 27.03 -0.03
N HIS A 183 9.45 26.85 -1.21
CA HIS A 183 9.79 27.64 -2.38
C HIS A 183 9.37 29.10 -2.18
N ASP A 184 8.17 29.33 -1.62
CA ASP A 184 7.69 30.69 -1.31
C ASP A 184 8.47 31.37 -0.16
N GLN A 185 9.08 30.59 0.73
CA GLN A 185 9.93 31.08 1.83
C GLN A 185 11.42 31.18 1.48
N SER A 186 11.81 30.88 0.23
CA SER A 186 13.20 31.06 -0.20
C SER A 186 13.45 32.56 -0.41
N PRO A 187 14.46 33.17 0.22
CA PRO A 187 14.74 34.60 0.00
C PRO A 187 15.01 34.82 -1.48
N LEU A 188 14.40 35.86 -2.07
CA LEU A 188 14.79 36.35 -3.38
C LEU A 188 16.31 36.52 -3.35
N LYS A 189 17.02 35.71 -4.14
CA LYS A 189 18.43 35.94 -4.41
C LYS A 189 18.50 37.33 -5.04
N ARG A 190 19.02 38.30 -4.27
CA ARG A 190 19.46 39.59 -4.76
C ARG A 190 20.71 39.39 -5.61
#